data_AF-A0A199VIQ7-F1
#
_entry.id   AF-A0A199VIQ7-F1
#
_cell.length_a   1.000
_cell.length_b   1.000
_cell.length_c   1.000
_cell.angle_alpha   90.00
_cell.angle_beta   90.00
_cell.angle_gamma   90.00
#
_symmetry.space_group_name_H-M   'P 1'
#
loop_
_entity.id
_entity.type
_entity.pdbx_description
1 polymer ?
#
loop_
_entity_poly.entity_id
_entity_poly.type
_entity_poly.pdbx_seq_one_letter_code
_entity_poly.pdbx_strand_id
1 'polypeptide(L)'
;MARLGALFLAVIAVLPLICSCFSADSPTDRRVLVLVDDLALRSSHSLFFNSLQSRGFDLDFKLADDPKLSLQRYGHYAVSETEGDHTLIASDALIHSDVILGDKKIEAPILFRGTGHSVNPANSLVLKVLSASPSAYSANPKTKLSSPPSLTGSAISLVSIMQVTHCFVYFWTPKVQNVYMIF
;
A
#
# COMPACT_ATOMS: atom_id res chain seq x y z
N MET A 1 -12.71 53.36 11.89
CA MET A 1 -12.72 52.14 12.72
C MET A 1 -13.75 51.09 12.26
N ALA A 2 -14.96 51.46 11.81
CA ALA A 2 -16.00 50.50 11.41
C ALA A 2 -15.66 49.62 10.17
N ARG A 3 -14.88 50.13 9.20
CA ARG A 3 -14.55 49.38 7.97
C ARG A 3 -13.57 48.22 8.16
N LEU A 4 -12.70 48.28 9.18
CA LEU A 4 -11.72 47.23 9.46
C LEU A 4 -12.37 46.02 10.15
N GLY A 5 -13.34 46.27 11.05
CA GLY A 5 -14.12 45.21 11.71
C GLY A 5 -15.05 44.46 10.75
N ALA A 6 -15.64 45.16 9.76
CA ALA A 6 -16.45 44.52 8.72
C ALA A 6 -15.63 43.58 7.82
N LEU A 7 -14.38 43.94 7.52
CA LEU A 7 -13.46 43.10 6.74
C LEU A 7 -13.05 41.84 7.53
N PHE A 8 -12.81 41.99 8.83
CA PHE A 8 -12.43 40.88 9.71
C PHE A 8 -13.58 39.86 9.88
N LEU A 9 -14.82 40.34 10.06
CA LEU A 9 -16.02 39.50 10.10
C LEU A 9 -16.29 38.79 8.77
N ALA A 10 -16.04 39.47 7.64
CA ALA A 10 -16.16 38.86 6.32
C ALA A 10 -15.13 37.74 6.09
N VAL A 11 -13.88 37.92 6.55
CA VAL A 11 -12.83 36.89 6.44
C VAL A 11 -13.16 35.66 7.29
N ILE A 12 -13.68 35.85 8.51
CA ILE A 12 -14.11 34.74 9.39
C ILE A 12 -15.30 33.99 8.79
N ALA A 13 -16.24 34.68 8.14
CA ALA A 13 -17.39 34.06 7.48
C ALA A 13 -17.00 33.25 6.22
N VAL A 14 -15.92 33.62 5.55
CA VAL A 14 -15.43 32.92 4.34
C VAL A 14 -14.49 31.75 4.70
N LEU A 15 -13.82 31.79 5.86
CA LEU A 15 -12.93 30.73 6.34
C LEU A 15 -13.57 29.31 6.35
N PRO A 16 -14.80 29.08 6.86
CA PRO A 16 -15.44 27.76 6.83
C PRO A 16 -15.84 27.32 5.41
N LEU A 17 -16.00 28.25 4.46
CA LEU A 17 -16.28 27.94 3.05
C LEU A 17 -15.04 27.43 2.31
N ILE A 18 -13.84 27.85 2.73
CA ILE A 18 -12.56 27.39 2.17
C ILE A 18 -12.19 26.02 2.77
N CYS A 19 -12.54 25.76 4.03
CA CYS A 19 -12.29 24.48 4.70
C CYS A 19 -13.09 23.31 4.10
N SER A 20 -14.27 23.55 3.53
CA SER A 20 -15.06 22.52 2.85
C SER A 20 -14.55 22.14 1.46
N CYS A 21 -13.54 22.84 0.91
CA CYS A 21 -12.87 22.43 -0.32
C CYS A 21 -11.91 21.24 -0.13
N PHE A 22 -11.44 20.99 1.10
CA PHE A 22 -10.61 19.85 1.44
C PHE A 22 -11.47 18.73 2.05
N SER A 23 -12.29 18.08 1.24
CA SER A 23 -12.96 16.85 1.65
C SER A 23 -12.05 15.66 1.33
N ALA A 24 -11.54 15.00 2.37
CA ALA A 24 -10.74 13.78 2.24
C ALA A 24 -11.49 12.65 1.49
N ASP A 25 -12.82 12.72 1.48
CA ASP A 25 -13.73 11.77 0.80
C ASP A 25 -13.87 12.00 -0.71
N SER A 26 -13.38 13.12 -1.25
CA SER A 26 -13.49 13.41 -2.69
C SER A 26 -12.23 14.07 -3.24
N PRO A 27 -11.13 13.32 -3.46
CA PRO A 27 -9.98 13.86 -4.17
C PRO A 27 -10.41 14.39 -5.54
N THR A 28 -9.87 15.55 -5.91
CA THR A 28 -10.24 16.33 -7.11
C THR A 28 -9.88 15.62 -8.42
N ASP A 29 -8.91 14.72 -8.41
CA ASP A 29 -8.54 13.89 -9.55
C ASP A 29 -8.68 12.41 -9.15
N ARG A 30 -9.66 11.72 -9.76
CA ARG A 30 -10.00 10.31 -9.46
C ARG A 30 -9.48 9.34 -10.52
N ARG A 31 -8.59 9.81 -11.39
CA ARG A 31 -7.97 9.00 -12.43
C ARG A 31 -6.83 8.19 -11.84
N VAL A 32 -6.88 6.89 -12.04
CA VAL A 32 -5.86 5.94 -11.58
C VAL A 32 -5.35 5.16 -12.78
N LEU A 33 -4.05 5.27 -13.03
CA LEU A 33 -3.36 4.46 -14.02
C LEU A 33 -2.96 3.13 -13.39
N VAL A 34 -3.52 2.05 -13.90
CA VAL A 34 -3.20 0.67 -13.48
C VAL A 34 -2.24 0.08 -14.50
N LEU A 35 -1.00 -0.15 -14.07
CA LEU A 35 0.01 -0.85 -14.85
C LEU A 35 -0.11 -2.35 -14.58
N VAL A 36 -0.20 -3.13 -15.65
CA VAL A 36 -0.40 -4.58 -15.57
C VAL A 36 0.59 -5.28 -16.50
N ASP A 37 1.10 -6.43 -16.07
CA ASP A 37 2.00 -7.26 -16.89
C ASP A 37 1.23 -8.04 -17.97
N ASP A 38 0.03 -8.52 -17.63
CA ASP A 38 -0.89 -9.24 -18.54
C ASP A 38 -2.33 -8.72 -18.38
N LEU A 39 -3.00 -8.43 -19.49
CA LEU A 39 -4.42 -8.04 -19.52
C LEU A 39 -5.33 -9.09 -18.88
N ALA A 40 -4.92 -10.36 -18.80
CA ALA A 40 -5.64 -11.42 -18.08
C ALA A 40 -5.74 -11.17 -16.56
N LEU A 41 -4.85 -10.38 -15.96
CA LEU A 41 -4.93 -10.04 -14.53
C LEU A 41 -6.13 -9.13 -14.22
N ARG A 42 -6.64 -8.40 -15.23
CA ARG A 42 -7.85 -7.59 -15.10
C ARG A 42 -9.08 -8.44 -14.76
N SER A 43 -9.21 -9.62 -15.37
CA SER A 43 -10.33 -10.53 -15.07
C SER A 43 -10.15 -11.22 -13.73
N SER A 44 -8.91 -11.64 -13.42
CA SER A 44 -8.57 -12.36 -12.18
C SER A 44 -8.78 -11.52 -10.92
N HIS A 45 -8.48 -10.22 -10.95
CA HIS A 45 -8.64 -9.29 -9.80
C HIS A 45 -9.86 -8.37 -9.95
N SER A 46 -10.85 -8.78 -10.74
CA SER A 46 -12.03 -7.98 -11.07
C SER A 46 -12.81 -7.49 -9.84
N LEU A 47 -12.90 -8.28 -8.77
CA LEU A 47 -13.53 -7.87 -7.51
C LEU A 47 -12.92 -6.60 -6.92
N PHE A 48 -11.57 -6.52 -6.93
CA PHE A 48 -10.85 -5.36 -6.43
C PHE A 48 -11.07 -4.13 -7.33
N PHE A 49 -10.90 -4.29 -8.65
CA PHE A 49 -11.08 -3.18 -9.58
C PHE A 49 -12.52 -2.66 -9.63
N ASN A 50 -13.51 -3.54 -9.54
CA ASN A 50 -14.92 -3.16 -9.43
C ASN A 50 -15.18 -2.40 -8.12
N SER A 51 -14.52 -2.79 -7.02
CA SER A 51 -14.63 -2.06 -5.75
C SER A 51 -14.08 -0.63 -5.86
N LEU A 52 -13.03 -0.40 -6.66
CA LEU A 52 -12.51 0.94 -6.93
C LEU A 52 -13.44 1.73 -7.83
N GLN A 53 -13.94 1.14 -8.91
CA GLN A 53 -14.88 1.80 -9.83
C GLN A 53 -16.20 2.18 -9.14
N SER A 54 -16.71 1.32 -8.25
CA SER A 54 -17.93 1.62 -7.46
C SER A 54 -17.76 2.81 -6.51
N ARG A 55 -16.52 3.12 -6.10
CA ARG A 55 -16.19 4.33 -5.33
C ARG A 55 -16.01 5.57 -6.22
N GLY A 56 -16.13 5.42 -7.54
CA GLY A 56 -16.04 6.49 -8.53
C GLY A 56 -14.63 6.81 -8.99
N PHE A 57 -13.69 5.85 -8.89
CA PHE A 57 -12.37 5.96 -9.51
C PHE A 57 -12.42 5.55 -10.99
N ASP A 58 -11.79 6.35 -11.85
CA ASP A 58 -11.65 6.05 -13.28
C ASP A 58 -10.32 5.33 -13.50
N LEU A 59 -10.38 4.07 -13.94
CA LEU A 59 -9.21 3.18 -14.06
C LEU A 59 -8.76 3.09 -15.52
N ASP A 60 -7.57 3.60 -15.85
CA ASP A 60 -6.93 3.38 -17.14
C ASP A 60 -5.93 2.22 -17.03
N PHE A 61 -6.11 1.17 -17.82
CA PHE A 61 -5.23 -0.01 -17.80
C PHE A 61 -4.19 0.10 -18.92
N LYS A 62 -2.91 0.02 -18.56
CA LYS A 62 -1.80 -0.02 -19.53
C LYS A 62 -0.89 -1.20 -19.24
N LEU A 63 -0.27 -1.71 -20.31
CA LEU A 63 0.77 -2.71 -20.17
C LEU A 63 2.04 -2.05 -19.64
N ALA A 64 2.75 -2.73 -18.73
CA ALA A 64 4.02 -2.22 -18.20
C ALA A 64 5.06 -1.95 -19.29
N ASP A 65 5.00 -2.72 -20.39
CA ASP A 65 5.94 -2.65 -21.51
C ASP A 65 5.51 -1.71 -22.66
N ASP A 66 4.40 -0.96 -22.52
CA ASP A 66 3.92 -0.11 -23.61
C ASP A 66 4.91 1.04 -23.90
N PRO A 67 5.52 1.13 -25.09
CA PRO A 67 6.47 2.18 -25.44
C PRO A 67 5.84 3.58 -25.51
N LYS A 68 4.50 3.70 -25.52
CA LYS A 68 3.78 4.98 -25.45
C LYS A 68 3.66 5.52 -24.01
N LEU A 69 4.04 4.73 -23.01
CA LEU A 69 3.96 5.11 -21.60
C LEU A 69 5.10 6.09 -21.26
N SER A 70 4.79 7.39 -21.30
CA SER A 70 5.72 8.46 -20.93
C SER A 70 5.44 8.95 -19.51
N LEU A 71 5.79 8.15 -18.51
CA LEU A 71 5.92 8.66 -17.14
C LEU A 71 7.21 9.49 -17.08
N GLN A 72 7.14 10.74 -16.63
CA GLN A 72 8.33 11.58 -16.45
C GLN A 72 9.33 10.83 -15.54
N ARG A 73 10.49 10.51 -16.12
CA ARG A 73 11.46 9.54 -15.61
C ARG A 73 11.95 9.87 -14.20
N TYR A 74 11.66 8.98 -13.26
CA TYR A 74 12.58 8.65 -12.17
C TYR A 74 12.67 7.12 -12.04
N GLY A 75 13.76 6.58 -12.55
CA GLY A 75 14.23 5.23 -12.22
C GLY A 75 13.62 4.09 -13.01
N HIS A 76 14.49 3.21 -13.51
CA HIS A 76 14.14 1.90 -14.03
C HIS A 76 13.32 1.09 -13.02
N TYR A 77 12.17 0.58 -13.44
CA TYR A 77 11.44 -0.47 -12.72
C TYR A 77 12.04 -1.81 -13.14
N ALA A 78 12.87 -2.40 -12.27
CA ALA A 78 13.23 -3.80 -12.38
C ALA A 78 12.12 -4.64 -11.74
N VAL A 79 11.08 -4.95 -12.50
CA VAL A 79 10.11 -5.99 -12.11
C VAL A 79 10.76 -7.32 -12.48
N SER A 80 11.48 -7.92 -11.54
CA SER A 80 12.02 -9.27 -11.75
C SER A 80 10.88 -10.27 -11.57
N GLU A 81 10.33 -10.73 -12.67
CA GLU A 81 9.43 -11.89 -12.73
C GLU A 81 10.23 -13.12 -12.33
N THR A 82 10.23 -13.42 -11.03
CA THR A 82 10.70 -14.72 -10.56
C THR A 82 9.49 -15.46 -10.03
N GLU A 83 9.06 -16.45 -10.82
CA GLU A 83 8.06 -17.44 -10.45
C GLU A 83 8.60 -18.26 -9.28
N GLY A 84 8.49 -17.70 -8.08
CA GLY A 84 8.77 -18.37 -6.82
C GLY A 84 7.51 -19.02 -6.30
N ASP A 85 7.62 -20.23 -5.75
CA ASP A 85 6.51 -20.94 -5.11
C ASP A 85 6.11 -20.29 -3.78
N HIS A 86 5.74 -19.01 -3.74
CA HIS A 86 5.52 -18.27 -2.50
C HIS A 86 4.55 -19.01 -1.56
N THR A 87 4.94 -19.17 -0.30
CA THR A 87 4.13 -19.84 0.72
C THR A 87 2.96 -18.95 1.14
N LEU A 88 1.80 -19.57 1.39
CA LEU A 88 0.64 -18.91 2.00
C LEU A 88 0.89 -18.77 3.51
N ILE A 89 0.93 -17.54 3.98
CA ILE A 89 1.09 -17.19 5.40
C ILE A 89 -0.24 -16.67 5.92
N ALA A 90 -0.75 -17.28 6.99
CA ALA A 90 -1.84 -16.70 7.76
C ALA A 90 -1.25 -15.77 8.82
N SER A 91 -1.75 -14.53 8.89
CA SER A 91 -1.38 -13.59 9.93
C SER A 91 -2.58 -12.84 10.47
N ASP A 92 -2.56 -12.63 11.77
CA ASP A 92 -3.50 -11.83 12.57
C ASP A 92 -2.84 -10.56 13.14
N ALA A 93 -1.52 -10.38 12.93
CA ALA A 93 -0.73 -9.29 13.49
C ALA A 93 -0.91 -7.97 12.69
N LEU A 94 -2.11 -7.41 12.78
CA LEU A 94 -2.51 -6.13 12.20
C LEU A 94 -2.29 -4.95 13.15
N ILE A 95 -2.03 -3.78 12.57
CA ILE A 95 -2.09 -2.53 13.31
C ILE A 95 -3.50 -2.21 13.77
N HIS A 96 -3.63 -1.63 14.95
CA HIS A 96 -4.89 -1.05 15.40
C HIS A 96 -4.93 0.42 14.95
N SER A 97 -5.59 0.68 13.82
CA SER A 97 -5.79 2.05 13.31
C SER A 97 -7.09 2.13 12.51
N ASP A 98 -8.07 2.85 13.08
CA ASP A 98 -9.37 3.09 12.44
C ASP A 98 -9.23 3.92 11.16
N VAL A 99 -8.18 4.75 11.07
CA VAL A 99 -7.90 5.57 9.87
C VAL A 99 -7.45 4.72 8.69
N ILE A 100 -6.73 3.61 8.93
CA ILE A 100 -6.13 2.80 7.86
C ILE A 100 -6.98 1.56 7.55
N LEU A 101 -7.52 0.91 8.58
CA LEU A 101 -8.32 -0.32 8.43
C LEU A 101 -9.83 -0.04 8.39
N GLY A 102 -10.25 1.19 8.72
CA GLY A 102 -11.65 1.53 8.95
C GLY A 102 -12.17 1.02 10.30
N ASP A 103 -13.42 1.33 10.60
CA ASP A 103 -14.08 0.96 11.86
C ASP A 103 -14.38 -0.54 11.98
N LYS A 104 -14.18 -1.31 10.90
CA LYS A 104 -14.52 -2.72 10.83
C LYS A 104 -13.33 -3.57 11.29
N LYS A 105 -13.45 -4.15 12.48
CA LYS A 105 -12.47 -5.11 13.01
C LYS A 105 -12.44 -6.37 12.15
N ILE A 106 -11.25 -6.73 11.69
CA ILE A 106 -11.02 -7.96 10.95
C ILE A 106 -10.69 -9.05 11.97
N GLU A 107 -11.66 -9.89 12.30
CA GLU A 107 -11.50 -10.96 13.29
C GLU A 107 -10.92 -12.26 12.69
N ALA A 108 -10.98 -12.40 11.37
CA ALA A 108 -10.44 -13.56 10.66
C ALA A 108 -8.97 -13.35 10.29
N PRO A 109 -8.11 -14.39 10.34
CA PRO A 109 -6.72 -14.28 9.92
C PRO A 109 -6.63 -13.96 8.43
N ILE A 110 -5.75 -13.03 8.08
CA ILE A 110 -5.51 -12.63 6.70
C ILE A 110 -4.51 -13.62 6.08
N LEU A 111 -4.87 -14.16 4.91
CA LEU A 111 -3.97 -14.97 4.12
C LEU A 111 -3.16 -14.08 3.18
N PHE A 112 -1.84 -14.19 3.27
CA PHE A 112 -0.90 -13.47 2.43
C PHE A 112 -0.03 -14.48 1.69
N ARG A 113 0.04 -14.36 0.36
CA ARG A 113 0.96 -15.12 -0.48
C ARG A 113 1.94 -14.15 -1.12
N GLY A 114 3.20 -14.23 -0.75
CA GLY A 114 4.21 -13.38 -1.36
C GLY A 114 5.47 -13.27 -0.54
N THR A 115 6.16 -12.16 -0.74
CA THR A 115 7.38 -11.82 -0.02
C THR A 115 7.05 -10.92 1.16
N GLY A 116 7.73 -11.12 2.28
CA GLY A 116 7.83 -10.15 3.36
C GLY A 116 9.17 -9.42 3.30
N HIS A 117 9.24 -8.28 3.95
CA HIS A 117 10.39 -7.39 3.95
C HIS A 117 10.68 -6.92 5.36
N SER A 118 11.90 -6.45 5.59
CA SER A 118 12.25 -5.78 6.84
C SER A 118 11.99 -4.29 6.73
N VAL A 119 11.52 -3.70 7.81
CA VAL A 119 11.37 -2.25 7.94
C VAL A 119 12.31 -1.78 9.03
N ASN A 120 12.99 -0.66 8.78
CA ASN A 120 13.83 -0.03 9.79
C ASN A 120 12.94 0.63 10.86
N PRO A 121 12.95 0.15 12.13
CA PRO A 121 12.13 0.71 13.19
C PRO A 121 12.51 2.15 13.57
N ALA A 122 13.71 2.61 13.20
CA ALA A 122 14.13 3.99 13.44
C ALA A 122 13.48 5.01 12.49
N ASN A 123 12.80 4.55 11.43
CA ASN A 123 12.15 5.44 10.47
C ASN A 123 10.69 5.68 10.86
N SER A 124 10.36 6.89 11.31
CA SER A 124 9.00 7.28 11.70
C SER A 124 8.02 7.42 10.52
N LEU A 125 8.52 7.44 9.28
CA LEU A 125 7.71 7.58 8.08
C LEU A 125 7.18 6.24 7.56
N VAL A 126 7.76 5.12 8.02
CA VAL A 126 7.36 3.78 7.58
C VAL A 126 6.58 3.09 8.68
N LEU A 127 5.38 2.64 8.34
CA LEU A 127 4.48 1.92 9.22
C LEU A 127 4.30 0.50 8.71
N LYS A 128 4.55 -0.49 9.57
CA LYS A 128 4.21 -1.88 9.31
C LYS A 128 2.72 -2.06 9.55
N VAL A 129 1.94 -2.41 8.52
CA VAL A 129 0.48 -2.59 8.62
C VAL A 129 0.13 -4.02 8.99
N LEU A 130 0.81 -4.98 8.37
CA LEU A 130 0.64 -6.41 8.61
C LEU A 130 2.01 -7.03 8.85
N SER A 131 2.23 -7.57 10.05
CA SER A 131 3.46 -8.30 10.39
C SER A 131 3.23 -9.80 10.23
N ALA A 132 4.29 -10.59 10.08
CA ALA A 132 4.18 -12.04 10.10
C ALA A 132 4.07 -12.59 11.55
N SER A 133 3.68 -13.85 11.68
CA SER A 133 3.69 -14.58 12.96
C SER A 133 5.10 -14.60 13.58
N PRO A 134 5.24 -14.60 14.92
CA PRO A 134 6.53 -14.78 15.60
C PRO A 134 7.28 -16.06 15.22
N SER A 135 6.59 -17.08 14.71
CA SER A 135 7.19 -18.33 14.21
C SER A 135 7.64 -18.27 12.75
N ALA A 136 7.38 -17.17 12.04
CA ALA A 136 7.70 -17.05 10.63
C ALA A 136 9.18 -16.84 10.37
N TYR A 137 9.67 -17.26 9.20
CA TYR A 137 11.01 -16.90 8.74
C TYR A 137 11.05 -16.71 7.23
N SER A 138 12.17 -16.16 6.73
CA SER A 138 12.39 -15.91 5.31
C SER A 138 13.57 -16.72 4.79
N ALA A 139 13.32 -17.65 3.88
CA ALA A 139 14.38 -18.47 3.30
C ALA A 139 14.00 -19.01 1.91
N ASN A 140 14.98 -19.40 1.11
CA ASN A 140 14.67 -20.12 -0.13
C ASN A 140 14.26 -21.57 0.18
N PRO A 141 13.07 -22.04 -0.24
CA PRO A 141 12.55 -23.37 0.08
C PRO A 141 13.31 -24.50 -0.62
N LYS A 142 14.01 -24.19 -1.73
CA LYS A 142 14.74 -25.19 -2.53
C LYS A 142 16.11 -25.51 -1.94
N THR A 143 16.58 -24.70 -0.98
CA THR A 143 17.91 -24.84 -0.38
C THR A 143 17.81 -25.25 1.08
N LYS A 144 18.57 -26.27 1.49
CA LYS A 144 18.70 -26.63 2.91
C LYS A 144 19.36 -25.48 3.68
N LEU A 145 18.76 -25.08 4.79
CA LEU A 145 19.28 -24.03 5.65
C LEU A 145 20.52 -24.53 6.40
N SER A 146 21.67 -23.89 6.15
CA SER A 146 22.92 -24.13 6.89
C SER A 146 23.15 -23.07 7.99
N SER A 147 22.61 -21.87 7.80
CA SER A 147 22.68 -20.75 8.76
C SER A 147 21.29 -20.23 9.08
N PRO A 148 21.10 -19.57 10.25
CA PRO A 148 19.84 -18.94 10.58
C PRO A 148 19.46 -17.90 9.52
N PRO A 149 18.17 -17.80 9.16
CA PRO A 149 17.71 -16.89 8.12
C PRO A 149 17.80 -15.43 8.58
N SER A 150 18.06 -14.52 7.63
CA SER A 150 18.29 -13.10 7.92
C SER A 150 17.07 -12.37 8.49
N LEU A 151 15.86 -12.89 8.24
CA LEU A 151 14.61 -12.33 8.75
C LEU A 151 13.76 -13.42 9.39
N THR A 152 13.40 -13.20 10.65
CA THR A 152 12.62 -14.12 11.49
C THR A 152 11.58 -13.37 12.32
N GLY A 153 10.53 -14.10 12.65
CA GLY A 153 9.42 -13.71 13.49
C GLY A 153 8.67 -12.46 13.05
N SER A 154 8.18 -11.73 14.04
CA SER A 154 7.37 -10.51 13.88
C SER A 154 8.16 -9.29 13.37
N ALA A 155 9.48 -9.44 13.19
CA ALA A 155 10.28 -8.45 12.49
C ALA A 155 9.97 -8.40 10.99
N ILE A 156 9.45 -9.50 10.42
CA ILE A 156 9.01 -9.57 9.02
C ILE A 156 7.73 -8.76 8.84
N SER A 157 7.79 -7.74 7.98
CA SER A 157 6.61 -7.00 7.52
C SER A 157 6.10 -7.60 6.22
N LEU A 158 4.81 -7.94 6.15
CA LEU A 158 4.17 -8.42 4.93
C LEU A 158 3.66 -7.23 4.10
N VAL A 159 3.04 -6.26 4.78
CA VAL A 159 2.50 -5.05 4.18
C VAL A 159 3.00 -3.85 4.97
N SER A 160 3.59 -2.88 4.29
CA SER A 160 4.02 -1.62 4.89
C SER A 160 3.54 -0.43 4.09
N ILE A 161 3.33 0.67 4.81
CA ILE A 161 3.00 1.98 4.26
C ILE A 161 4.17 2.91 4.55
N MET A 162 4.58 3.69 3.55
CA MET A 162 5.50 4.81 3.75
C MET A 162 4.79 6.11 3.42
N GLN A 163 4.73 7.01 4.40
CA GLN A 163 4.21 8.35 4.20
C GLN A 163 5.37 9.30 3.90
N VAL A 164 5.33 9.96 2.74
CA VAL A 164 6.35 10.94 2.33
C VAL A 164 5.84 12.35 2.59
N THR A 165 6.76 13.30 2.77
CA THR A 165 6.45 14.73 2.84
C THR A 165 5.60 15.14 1.62
N HIS A 166 4.56 15.97 1.83
CA HIS A 166 3.47 16.28 0.87
C HIS A 166 2.34 15.25 0.72
N CYS A 167 1.99 14.50 1.78
CA CYS A 167 0.80 13.62 1.82
C CYS A 167 0.74 12.58 0.69
N PHE A 168 1.89 12.14 0.18
CA PHE A 168 1.95 10.97 -0.68
C PHE A 168 2.08 9.72 0.19
N VAL A 169 1.15 8.77 -0.02
CA VAL A 169 1.13 7.49 0.66
C VAL A 169 1.57 6.42 -0.32
N TYR A 170 2.70 5.78 -0.04
CA TYR A 170 3.17 4.62 -0.80
C TYR A 170 2.75 3.36 -0.08
N PHE A 171 1.99 2.51 -0.77
CA PHE A 171 1.71 1.16 -0.33
C PHE A 171 2.77 0.24 -0.93
N TRP A 172 3.59 -0.39 -0.08
CA TRP A 172 4.63 -1.29 -0.53
C TRP A 172 4.25 -2.73 -0.23
N THR A 173 3.94 -3.47 -1.29
CA THR A 173 3.94 -4.93 -1.28
C THR A 173 5.15 -5.39 -2.09
N PRO A 174 6.20 -5.93 -1.44
CA PRO A 174 7.40 -6.34 -2.17
C PRO A 174 7.05 -7.45 -3.16
N LYS A 175 7.41 -7.25 -4.43
CA LYS A 175 7.27 -8.27 -5.48
C LYS A 175 8.47 -9.23 -5.53
N VAL A 176 9.54 -9.01 -4.75
CA VAL A 176 10.77 -9.83 -4.81
C VAL A 176 11.50 -9.92 -3.45
N GLN A 177 12.04 -11.12 -3.18
CA GLN A 177 12.76 -11.69 -2.01
C GLN A 177 11.97 -12.58 -1.03
N ASN A 178 11.42 -13.67 -1.54
CA ASN A 178 11.39 -15.00 -0.93
C ASN A 178 11.30 -15.09 0.62
N VAL A 179 10.09 -14.85 1.16
CA VAL A 179 9.74 -15.21 2.55
C VAL A 179 9.01 -16.55 2.58
N TYR A 180 9.49 -17.49 3.38
CA TYR A 180 8.97 -18.86 3.46
C TYR A 180 9.08 -19.37 4.89
N MET A 181 7.95 -19.70 5.49
CA MET A 181 7.82 -20.26 6.84
C MET A 181 7.61 -21.77 6.77
N ILE A 182 8.29 -22.50 7.66
CA ILE A 182 7.97 -23.88 8.05
C ILE A 182 7.50 -23.84 9.52
N PHE A 183 6.44 -24.59 9.83
CA PHE A 183 5.88 -24.77 11.17
C PHE A 183 6.88 -25.38 12.15
#